data_AF-A0A415K8L9-F1
#
_entry.id   AF-A0A415K8L9-F1
#
_cell.length_a   1.000
_cell.length_b   1.000
_cell.length_c   1.000
_cell.angle_alpha   90.00
_cell.angle_beta   90.00
_cell.angle_gamma   90.00
#
_symmetry.space_group_name_H-M   'P 1'
#
loop_
_entity.id
_entity.type
_entity.pdbx_description
1 polymer ?
#
loop_
_entity_poly.entity_id
_entity_poly.type
_entity_poly.pdbx_seq_one_letter_code
_entity_poly.pdbx_strand_id
1 'polypeptide(L)' 'MVWDKLWNLNLFPNNVIGKELNYYLTKQNPYGLPLDSRKEYTKSDWIMWTAAMSSDKETFQKFSDPV' A
#
# COMPACT_ATOMS: atom_id res chain seq x y z
N MET A 1 -6.14 -6.87 -2.45
CA MET A 1 -6.53 -5.90 -3.50
C MET A 1 -5.56 -5.84 -4.67
N VAL A 2 -4.25 -6.00 -4.48
CA VAL A 2 -3.29 -5.95 -5.60
C VAL A 2 -3.60 -6.95 -6.73
N TRP A 3 -4.09 -8.15 -6.40
CA TRP A 3 -4.55 -9.16 -7.37
C TRP A 3 -5.81 -8.75 -8.13
N ASP A 4 -6.70 -8.02 -7.48
CA ASP A 4 -7.92 -7.46 -8.10
C ASP A 4 -7.54 -6.43 -9.19
N LYS A 5 -6.54 -5.58 -8.90
CA LYS A 5 -5.97 -4.64 -9.86
C LYS A 5 -5.21 -5.33 -11.01
N LEU A 6 -4.41 -6.35 -10.70
CA LEU A 6 -3.58 -7.05 -11.70
C LEU A 6 -4.41 -7.85 -12.71
N TRP A 7 -5.49 -8.48 -12.26
CA TRP A 7 -6.32 -9.35 -13.10
C TRP A 7 -7.68 -8.74 -13.44
N ASN A 8 -7.92 -7.48 -13.07
CA ASN A 8 -9.15 -6.74 -13.33
C ASN A 8 -10.41 -7.53 -12.90
N LEU A 9 -10.34 -8.16 -11.72
CA LEU A 9 -11.38 -9.07 -11.23
C LEU A 9 -12.66 -8.33 -10.78
N ASN A 10 -12.59 -7.00 -10.64
CA ASN A 10 -13.67 -6.11 -10.21
C ASN A 10 -14.35 -6.57 -8.89
N LEU A 11 -13.55 -7.16 -7.99
CA LEU A 11 -14.01 -7.62 -6.68
C LEU A 11 -14.26 -6.46 -5.72
N PHE A 12 -13.50 -5.37 -5.87
CA PHE A 12 -13.65 -4.15 -5.09
C PHE A 12 -13.96 -2.96 -6.00
N PRO A 13 -14.82 -2.03 -5.57
CA PRO A 13 -14.99 -0.79 -6.30
C PRO A 13 -13.69 0.02 -6.27
N ASN A 14 -13.32 0.63 -7.41
CA ASN A 14 -12.03 1.31 -7.60
C ASN A 14 -11.73 2.43 -6.58
N ASN A 15 -12.76 2.99 -5.94
CA ASN A 15 -12.61 3.99 -4.89
C ASN A 15 -11.99 3.43 -3.58
N VAL A 16 -12.08 2.12 -3.35
CA VAL A 16 -11.58 1.47 -2.13
C VAL A 16 -10.05 1.49 -2.09
N ILE A 17 -9.39 1.22 -3.22
CA ILE A 17 -7.92 1.22 -3.31
C ILE A 17 -7.36 2.62 -2.98
N GLY A 18 -7.95 3.67 -3.56
CA GLY A 18 -7.53 5.05 -3.28
C GLY A 18 -7.76 5.45 -1.82
N LYS A 19 -8.88 5.01 -1.22
CA LYS A 19 -9.17 5.27 0.20
C LYS A 19 -8.17 4.57 1.12
N GLU A 20 -7.79 3.33 0.82
CA GLU A 20 -6.77 2.61 1.58
C GLU A 20 -5.37 3.23 1.44
N LEU A 21 -4.94 3.57 0.23
CA LEU A 21 -3.64 4.21 0.01
C LEU A 21 -3.52 5.53 0.79
N ASN A 22 -4.56 6.36 0.76
CA ASN A 22 -4.60 7.59 1.55
C ASN A 22 -4.52 7.31 3.05
N TYR A 23 -5.22 6.28 3.53
CA TYR A 23 -5.13 5.89 4.94
C TYR A 23 -3.73 5.39 5.30
N TYR A 24 -3.10 4.55 4.48
CA TYR A 24 -1.77 4.01 4.74
C TYR A 24 -0.67 5.08 4.69
N LEU A 25 -0.78 6.09 3.82
CA LEU A 25 0.11 7.26 3.84
C LEU A 25 0.11 7.95 5.21
N THR A 26 -1.03 8.00 5.91
CA THR A 26 -1.09 8.59 7.27
C THR A 26 -0.45 7.72 8.36
N LYS A 27 -0.15 6.45 8.06
CA LYS A 27 0.39 5.45 8.99
C LYS A 27 1.83 5.07 8.68
N GLN A 28 2.46 5.76 7.74
CA GLN A 28 3.82 5.47 7.34
C GLN A 28 4.80 5.97 8.40
N ASN A 29 5.60 5.06 8.95
CA ASN A 29 6.65 5.35 9.91
C ASN A 29 7.99 5.59 9.18
N PRO A 30 9.01 6.14 9.86
CA PRO A 30 10.34 6.38 9.27
C PRO A 30 10.98 5.14 8.65
N TYR A 31 10.64 3.95 9.15
CA TYR A 31 11.19 2.65 8.71
C TYR A 31 10.17 1.80 7.94
N GLY A 32 9.13 2.43 7.39
CA GLY A 32 8.14 1.79 6.51
C GLY A 32 6.74 1.67 7.11
N LEU A 33 5.86 0.97 6.37
CA LEU A 33 4.47 0.76 6.74
C LEU A 33 4.30 -0.51 7.62
N PRO A 34 3.73 -0.40 8.84
CA PRO A 34 3.46 -1.57 9.67
C PRO A 34 2.45 -2.50 8.99
N LEU A 35 2.68 -3.82 9.11
CA LEU A 35 1.82 -4.84 8.50
C LEU A 35 0.42 -4.89 9.13
N ASP A 36 0.32 -4.62 10.43
CA ASP A 36 -0.94 -4.58 11.15
C ASP A 36 -0.91 -3.61 12.35
N SER A 37 -2.04 -3.48 13.05
CA SER A 37 -2.18 -2.64 14.24
C SER A 37 -1.66 -3.26 15.54
N ARG A 38 -1.24 -4.54 15.51
CA ARG A 38 -0.81 -5.32 16.67
C ARG A 38 0.66 -5.10 16.99
N LYS A 39 1.49 -4.82 15.97
CA LYS A 39 2.92 -4.55 16.13
C LYS A 39 3.43 -3.61 15.04
N GLU A 40 4.46 -2.83 15.38
CA GLU A 40 5.12 -1.89 14.47
C GLU A 40 6.11 -2.55 13.49
N TYR A 41 6.17 -3.89 13.44
CA TYR A 41 7.07 -4.59 12.53
C TYR A 41 6.67 -4.33 11.07
N THR A 42 7.61 -3.78 10.32
CA THR A 42 7.52 -3.58 8.88
C THR A 42 7.99 -4.83 8.15
N LYS A 43 7.20 -5.28 7.18
CA LYS A 43 7.59 -6.37 6.27
C LYS A 43 7.81 -5.78 4.89
N SER A 44 9.01 -5.92 4.33
CA SER A 44 9.37 -5.33 3.04
C SER A 44 8.42 -5.77 1.92
N ASP A 45 7.96 -7.02 1.94
CA ASP A 45 6.97 -7.52 1.00
C ASP A 45 5.66 -6.73 1.06
N TRP A 46 5.18 -6.40 2.26
CA TRP A 46 3.93 -5.66 2.47
C TRP A 46 4.00 -4.24 1.93
N ILE A 47 5.14 -3.59 2.13
CA ILE A 47 5.41 -2.25 1.60
C ILE A 47 5.36 -2.28 0.07
N MET A 48 6.00 -3.27 -0.56
CA MET A 48 5.98 -3.44 -2.00
C MET A 48 4.59 -3.76 -2.56
N TRP A 49 3.81 -4.61 -1.87
CA TRP A 49 2.42 -4.88 -2.26
C TRP A 49 1.54 -3.63 -2.19
N THR A 50 1.76 -2.78 -1.18
CA THR A 50 1.03 -1.52 -1.02
C THR A 50 1.44 -0.50 -2.08
N ALA A 51 2.74 -0.35 -2.30
CA ALA A 51 3.28 0.53 -3.34
C ALA A 51 2.75 0.16 -4.74
N ALA A 52 2.69 -1.14 -5.09
CA ALA A 52 2.17 -1.61 -6.37
C ALA A 52 0.68 -1.27 -6.61
N MET A 53 -0.08 -1.01 -5.55
CA MET A 53 -1.47 -0.56 -5.67
C MET A 53 -1.59 0.91 -6.09
N SER A 54 -0.55 1.73 -5.94
CA SER A 54 -0.51 3.13 -6.36
C SER A 54 -0.81 3.33 -7.84
N SER A 55 -1.54 4.40 -8.16
CA SER A 55 -1.90 4.78 -9.53
C SER A 55 -0.78 5.50 -10.27
N ASP A 56 0.19 6.05 -9.54
CA ASP A 56 1.28 6.88 -10.06
C ASP A 56 2.62 6.54 -9.39
N LYS A 57 3.70 6.97 -10.05
CA LYS A 57 5.08 6.69 -9.61
C LYS A 57 5.47 7.45 -8.34
N GLU A 58 4.92 8.64 -8.10
CA GLU A 58 5.26 9.45 -6.92
C GLU A 58 4.71 8.79 -5.65
N THR A 59 3.45 8.36 -5.68
CA THR A 59 2.82 7.62 -4.57
C THR A 59 3.49 6.27 -4.37
N PHE A 60 3.92 5.58 -5.44
CA PHE A 60 4.73 4.37 -5.32
C PHE A 60 6.02 4.62 -4.55
N GLN A 61 6.77 5.67 -4.92
CA GLN A 61 8.05 6.01 -4.28
C GLN A 61 7.89 6.35 -2.82
N LYS A 62 6.85 7.11 -2.46
CA LYS A 62 6.53 7.41 -1.06
C LYS A 62 6.48 6.14 -0.23
N PHE A 63 5.88 5.06 -0.72
CA PHE A 63 5.87 3.79 0.00
C PHE A 63 7.17 3.00 -0.11
N SER A 64 7.87 2.99 -1.24
CA SER A 64 9.05 2.14 -1.47
C SER A 64 10.36 2.68 -0.90
N ASP A 65 10.51 4.00 -0.76
CA ASP A 65 11.76 4.64 -0.31
C ASP A 65 12.32 4.17 1.05
N PRO A 66 11.50 3.74 2.03
CA PRO A 66 12.01 3.21 3.31
C PRO A 66 12.61 1.79 3.24
N VAL A 67 12.58 1.12 2.08
CA VAL A 67 13.05 -0.27 1.88
C VAL A 67 14.37 -0.31 1.14
#